data_AF-A0A4Y2I8D9-F1
#
_entry.id   AF-A0A4Y2I8D9-F1
#
_cell.length_a   1.000
_cell.length_b   1.000
_cell.length_c   1.000
_cell.angle_alpha   90.00
_cell.angle_beta   90.00
_cell.angle_gamma   90.00
#
_symmetry.space_group_name_H-M   'P 1'
#
loop_
_entity.id
_entity.type
_entity.pdbx_description
1 polymer ?
#
loop_
_entity_poly.entity_id
_entity_poly.type
_entity_poly.pdbx_seq_one_letter_code
_entity_poly.pdbx_strand_id
1 'polypeptide(L)'
;MFSTIAAPLTDALKGKGRKGVVHWTEDCEKAFNSLKQALASKPVLHSPDYNIQFILQTDASDNGIGVVLSQVTEDDKEHPIVYLSRTFSDVEKDI
;
A
#
# COMPACT_ATOMS: atom_id res chain seq x y z
N MET A 1 0.49 -9.31 -2.56
CA MET A 1 0.81 -8.05 -1.86
C MET A 1 0.10 -6.88 -2.54
N PHE A 2 -0.40 -5.92 -1.77
CA PHE A 2 -1.05 -4.71 -2.31
C PHE A 2 -0.11 -3.88 -3.18
N SER A 3 1.19 -3.84 -2.84
CA SER A 3 2.24 -3.16 -3.62
C SER A 3 2.33 -3.68 -5.06
N THR A 4 2.20 -5.00 -5.27
CA THR A 4 2.20 -5.60 -6.61
C THR A 4 0.98 -5.18 -7.42
N ILE A 5 -0.20 -5.08 -6.78
CA ILE A 5 -1.43 -4.63 -7.44
C ILE A 5 -1.33 -3.14 -7.77
N ALA A 6 -0.71 -2.33 -6.90
CA ALA A 6 -0.54 -0.90 -7.09
C ALA A 6 0.57 -0.52 -8.07
N ALA A 7 1.47 -1.44 -8.44
CA ALA A 7 2.65 -1.14 -9.25
C ALA A 7 2.37 -0.36 -10.54
N PRO A 8 1.32 -0.68 -11.35
CA PRO A 8 1.01 0.09 -12.55
C PRO A 8 0.62 1.55 -12.25
N LEU A 9 -0.02 1.80 -11.10
CA LEU A 9 -0.37 3.15 -10.66
C LEU A 9 0.87 3.92 -10.22
N THR A 10 1.77 3.28 -9.49
CA THR A 10 3.06 3.87 -9.10
C THR A 10 3.90 4.21 -10.32
N ASP A 11 3.97 3.31 -11.30
CA ASP A 11 4.70 3.51 -12.55
C ASP A 11 4.13 4.66 -13.37
N ALA A 12 2.80 4.83 -13.39
CA ALA A 12 2.15 5.92 -14.10
C ALA A 12 2.50 7.33 -13.56
N LEU A 13 3.00 7.39 -12.31
CA LEU A 13 3.40 8.61 -11.61
C LEU A 13 4.93 8.84 -11.59
N LYS A 14 5.74 7.82 -11.92
CA LYS A 14 7.21 7.94 -11.90
C LYS A 14 7.69 9.07 -12.81
N GLY A 15 8.55 9.94 -12.25
CA GLY A 15 9.17 11.06 -12.97
C GLY A 15 8.21 12.21 -13.34
N LYS A 16 6.98 12.22 -12.82
CA LYS A 16 6.00 13.28 -13.07
C LYS A 16 5.84 14.20 -11.88
N GLY A 17 5.94 15.51 -12.12
CA GLY A 17 5.59 16.52 -11.12
C GLY A 17 4.07 16.71 -10.99
N ARG A 18 3.63 17.58 -10.07
CA ARG A 18 2.20 17.87 -9.78
C ARG A 18 1.33 18.23 -11.01
N LYS A 19 1.92 18.69 -12.12
CA LYS A 19 1.22 19.04 -13.38
C LYS A 19 1.49 18.06 -14.53
N GLY A 20 2.17 16.94 -14.26
CA GLY A 20 2.47 15.93 -15.25
C GLY A 20 1.21 15.23 -15.75
N VAL A 21 1.10 15.01 -17.05
CA VAL A 21 -0.01 14.26 -17.63
C VAL A 21 0.12 12.78 -17.24
N VAL A 22 -0.86 12.26 -16.51
CA VAL A 22 -0.95 10.83 -16.20
C VAL A 22 -1.56 10.12 -17.40
N HIS A 23 -0.80 9.19 -17.99
CA HIS A 23 -1.31 8.34 -19.06
C HIS A 23 -1.98 7.13 -18.41
N TRP A 24 -3.29 7.18 -18.29
CA TRP A 24 -4.08 6.11 -17.68
C TRP A 24 -4.24 4.96 -18.67
N THR A 25 -3.55 3.86 -18.43
CA THR A 25 -3.62 2.66 -19.27
C THR A 25 -4.71 1.71 -18.79
N GLU A 26 -5.07 0.71 -19.61
CA GLU A 26 -5.97 -0.37 -19.16
C GLU A 26 -5.41 -1.11 -17.93
N ASP A 27 -4.09 -1.24 -17.82
CA ASP A 27 -3.45 -1.86 -16.67
C ASP A 27 -3.57 -1.00 -15.41
N CYS A 28 -3.56 0.33 -15.54
CA CYS A 28 -3.88 1.25 -14.43
C CYS A 28 -5.34 1.04 -13.97
N GLU A 29 -6.28 0.95 -14.91
CA GLU A 29 -7.70 0.74 -14.59
C GLU A 29 -7.93 -0.61 -13.90
N LYS A 30 -7.30 -1.68 -14.39
CA LYS A 30 -7.36 -3.01 -13.76
C LYS A 30 -6.76 -2.96 -12.36
N ALA A 31 -5.57 -2.38 -12.20
CA ALA A 31 -4.91 -2.22 -10.91
C ALA A 31 -5.79 -1.47 -9.91
N PHE A 32 -6.39 -0.34 -10.33
CA PHE A 32 -7.26 0.47 -9.48
C PHE A 32 -8.51 -0.29 -9.03
N ASN A 33 -9.18 -1.00 -9.93
CA ASN A 33 -10.36 -1.80 -9.59
C ASN A 33 -10.01 -3.01 -8.72
N SER A 34 -8.90 -3.69 -9.00
CA SER A 34 -8.39 -4.78 -8.15
C SER A 34 -8.03 -4.28 -6.75
N LEU A 35 -7.44 -3.09 -6.62
CA LEU A 35 -7.18 -2.46 -5.31
C LEU A 35 -8.48 -2.18 -4.56
N LYS A 36 -9.47 -1.57 -5.22
CA LYS A 36 -10.78 -1.31 -4.61
C LYS A 36 -11.44 -2.59 -4.14
N GLN A 37 -11.42 -3.64 -4.95
CA GLN A 37 -11.98 -4.94 -4.57
C GLN A 37 -11.20 -5.58 -3.43
N ALA A 38 -9.87 -5.56 -3.47
CA ALA A 38 -9.03 -6.13 -2.42
C ALA A 38 -9.22 -5.40 -1.07
N LEU A 39 -9.38 -4.08 -1.09
CA LEU A 39 -9.69 -3.27 0.08
C LEU A 39 -11.13 -3.45 0.58
N ALA A 40 -12.08 -3.70 -0.32
CA ALA A 40 -13.49 -3.95 0.01
C ALA A 40 -13.77 -5.42 0.39
N SER A 41 -12.92 -6.34 -0.05
CA SER A 41 -12.99 -7.76 0.30
C SER A 41 -12.37 -7.96 1.67
N LYS A 42 -13.00 -8.81 2.50
CA LYS A 42 -12.40 -9.25 3.77
C LYS A 42 -10.97 -9.77 3.50
N PRO A 43 -9.99 -9.29 4.27
CA PRO A 43 -9.77 -9.88 5.59
C PRO A 43 -10.08 -8.87 6.70
N VAL A 44 -10.68 -9.37 7.77
CA VAL A 44 -11.17 -8.60 8.94
C VAL A 44 -10.03 -8.04 9.81
N LEU A 45 -8.79 -8.04 9.32
CA LEU A 45 -7.55 -8.06 10.10
C LEU A 45 -7.35 -9.40 10.81
N HIS A 46 -6.10 -9.85 10.88
CA HIS A 46 -5.70 -11.02 11.65
C HIS A 46 -5.26 -10.59 13.05
N SER A 47 -5.48 -11.45 14.04
CA SER A 47 -4.92 -11.21 15.38
C SER A 47 -3.41 -11.44 15.34
N PRO A 48 -2.60 -10.58 15.97
CA PRO A 48 -1.16 -10.76 15.98
C PRO A 48 -0.78 -12.02 16.77
N ASP A 49 0.07 -12.86 16.19
CA ASP A 49 0.76 -13.94 16.92
C ASP A 49 2.21 -13.52 17.17
N TYR A 50 2.55 -13.24 18.43
CA TYR A 50 3.89 -12.78 18.80
C TYR A 50 4.99 -13.84 18.63
N ASN A 51 4.65 -15.09 18.33
CA ASN A 51 5.62 -16.15 18.01
C ASN A 51 6.00 -16.18 16.52
N ILE A 52 5.27 -15.45 15.67
CA ILE A 52 5.49 -15.39 14.22
C ILE A 52 6.15 -14.05 13.86
N GLN A 53 7.03 -14.07 12.87
CA GLN A 53 7.70 -12.87 12.40
C GLN A 53 6.71 -11.87 11.77
N PHE A 54 6.78 -10.62 12.22
CA PHE A 54 6.04 -9.52 11.61
C PHE A 54 6.71 -9.05 10.31
N ILE A 55 5.88 -8.70 9.33
CA ILE A 55 6.26 -8.06 8.08
C ILE A 55 5.74 -6.63 8.14
N LEU A 56 6.66 -5.67 7.96
CA LEU A 56 6.34 -4.25 7.90
C LEU A 56 6.54 -3.78 6.47
N GLN A 57 5.46 -3.34 5.83
CA GLN A 57 5.49 -2.71 4.51
C GLN A 57 5.14 -1.25 4.66
N THR A 58 5.96 -0.36 4.11
CA THR A 58 5.73 1.08 4.17
C THR A 58 5.81 1.66 2.77
N ASP A 59 4.93 2.62 2.48
CA ASP A 59 4.97 3.45 1.28
C ASP A 59 4.87 4.92 1.69
N ALA A 60 5.73 5.76 1.15
CA ALA A 60 5.81 7.17 1.53
C ALA A 60 5.70 8.07 0.30
N SER A 61 5.00 9.18 0.49
CA SER A 61 4.91 10.30 -0.44
C SER A 61 5.47 11.55 0.25
N ASP A 62 5.70 12.62 -0.51
CA ASP A 62 6.11 13.93 0.02
C ASP A 62 5.21 14.47 1.15
N ASN A 63 3.97 13.95 1.23
CA ASN A 63 2.96 14.42 2.17
C ASN A 63 2.74 13.49 3.37
N GLY A 64 3.22 12.26 3.34
CA GLY A 64 2.94 11.30 4.40
C GLY A 64 3.30 9.86 4.06
N ILE A 65 3.11 8.99 5.05
CA ILE A 65 3.47 7.57 5.01
C ILE A 65 2.22 6.70 5.23
N GLY A 66 2.10 5.65 4.43
CA GLY A 66 1.22 4.51 4.64
C GLY A 66 2.05 3.31 5.10
N VAL A 67 1.46 2.50 5.98
CA VAL A 67 2.11 1.34 6.60
C VAL A 67 1.10 0.19 6.68
N VAL A 68 1.57 -1.01 6.37
CA VAL A 68 0.87 -2.27 6.61
C VAL A 68 1.75 -3.12 7.52
N LEU A 69 1.18 -3.57 8.63
CA LEU A 69 1.76 -4.62 9.46
C LEU A 69 1.02 -5.93 9.15
N SER A 70 1.75 -6.98 8.82
CA SER A 70 1.20 -8.28 8.40
C SER A 70 2.04 -9.44 8.92
N GLN A 71 1.49 -10.65 8.83
CA GLN A 71 2.18 -11.91 9.16
C GLN A 71 1.82 -12.97 8.11
N VAL A 72 2.74 -13.90 7.83
CA VAL A 72 2.42 -15.11 7.07
C VAL A 72 1.82 -16.13 8.02
N THR A 73 0.60 -16.58 7.76
CA THR A 73 -0.09 -17.55 8.63
C THR A 73 0.06 -18.99 8.13
N GLU A 74 -0.57 -19.94 8.81
CA GLU A 74 -0.51 -21.38 8.48
C GLU A 74 -0.93 -21.72 7.04
N ASP A 75 -1.69 -20.84 6.38
CA ASP A 75 -2.11 -20.99 4.98
C ASP A 75 -1.07 -20.51 3.95
N ASP A 76 0.15 -20.19 4.40
CA ASP A 76 1.27 -19.66 3.61
C ASP A 76 0.91 -18.36 2.84
N LYS A 77 -0.03 -17.58 3.39
CA LYS A 77 -0.42 -16.27 2.87
C LYS A 77 -0.16 -15.18 3.88
N GLU A 78 0.14 -14.00 3.35
CA GLU A 78 0.29 -12.78 4.14
C GLU A 78 -1.09 -12.24 4.54
N HIS A 79 -1.32 -12.14 5.84
CA HIS A 79 -2.54 -11.57 6.41
C HIS A 79 -2.22 -10.24 7.11
N PRO A 80 -2.97 -9.16 6.79
CA PRO A 80 -2.78 -7.87 7.44
C PRO A 80 -3.30 -7.90 8.87
N ILE A 81 -2.53 -7.33 9.79
CA ILE A 81 -2.86 -7.14 11.22
C ILE A 81 -3.36 -5.72 11.45
N VAL A 82 -2.68 -4.72 10.88
CA VAL A 82 -3.11 -3.32 10.96
C VAL A 82 -2.62 -2.52 9.76
N TYR A 83 -3.45 -1.57 9.33
CA TYR A 83 -3.09 -0.51 8.39
C TYR A 83 -2.94 0.80 9.17
N LEU A 84 -1.83 1.48 8.99
CA LEU A 84 -1.56 2.78 9.61
C LEU A 84 -1.24 3.78 8.51
N SER A 85 -1.67 5.02 8.68
CA SER A 85 -1.22 6.12 7.84
C SER A 85 -1.02 7.37 8.67
N ARG A 86 -0.03 8.17 8.29
CA ARG A 86 0.31 9.42 8.98
C ARG A 86 0.74 10.46 7.95
N THR A 87 0.12 11.62 8.00
CA THR A 87 0.60 12.81 7.28
C THR A 87 1.87 13.31 7.96
N PHE A 88 2.88 13.67 7.17
CA PHE A 88 4.11 14.25 7.70
C PHE A 88 3.82 15.62 8.33
N SER A 89 4.55 15.93 9.41
CA SER A 89 4.62 17.30 9.94
C SER A 89 5.35 18.20 8.94
N ASP A 90 5.22 19.52 9.08
CA ASP A 90 5.85 20.46 8.14
C ASP A 90 7.38 20.32 8.11
N VAL A 91 8.00 19.86 9.20
CA VAL A 91 9.43 19.57 9.27
C VAL A 91 9.81 18.30 8.50
N GLU A 92 8.92 17.31 8.44
CA GLU A 92 9.17 16.01 7.80
C GLU A 92 8.88 16.04 6.28
N LYS A 93 8.18 17.06 5.76
CA LYS A 93 7.87 17.21 4.32
C LYS A 93 9.05 17.73 3.49
N ASP A 94 10.04 18.34 4.14
CA ASP A 94 11.15 19.07 3.48
C ASP A 94 12.51 18.35 3.60
N ILE A 95 12.52 17.03 3.84
CA ILE A 95 13.74 16.19 3.91
C ILE A 95 14.05 15.55 2.55
#